data_AF-A0A3B9YJ17-F1
#
_entry.id   AF-A0A3B9YJ17-F1
#
_cell.length_a   1.000
_cell.length_b   1.000
_cell.length_c   1.000
_cell.angle_alpha   90.00
_cell.angle_beta   90.00
_cell.angle_gamma   90.00
#
_symmetry.space_group_name_H-M   'P 1'
#
loop_
_entity.id
_entity.type
_entity.pdbx_description
1 polymer ?
#
loop_
_entity_poly.entity_id
_entity_poly.type
_entity_poly.pdbx_seq_one_letter_code
_entity_poly.pdbx_strand_id
1 'polypeptide(L)'
;MNPTEPTQTGPVDSVLLIDGDNDPHLPPEFPLTPHTVVRVFLRPEASIPKELERKVGALPLCVSVTSPKGGRNAADFVMSLHAGVLHATLPLHVPFTLVTHDKSLAAMAQELQRIGRQALLWTSHPERGGGGGRGRSRKPAAQPKAQSSGRRRASSRPKPAAQAAPAAQAPAQPSSRSLSDAAAAYARRLASVKDPPGRLKTLLNDIKNRAGSSHAPEAVLEELKRLGALSVDENGRVKVFQPTK
;
A
#
# COMPACT_ATOMS: atom_id res chain seq x y z
N MET A 1 -30.87 -40.40 12.02
CA MET A 1 -30.49 -39.22 11.22
C MET A 1 -29.35 -39.65 10.31
N ASN A 2 -29.56 -39.67 8.99
CA ASN A 2 -28.49 -40.03 8.06
C ASN A 2 -27.53 -38.84 7.92
N PRO A 3 -26.21 -39.04 8.05
CA PRO A 3 -25.25 -37.99 7.77
C PRO A 3 -25.36 -37.62 6.28
N THR A 4 -25.71 -36.37 6.00
CA THR A 4 -25.70 -35.83 4.65
C THR A 4 -24.28 -35.90 4.12
N GLU A 5 -24.02 -36.68 3.08
CA GLU A 5 -22.70 -36.74 2.46
C GLU A 5 -22.28 -35.33 2.01
N PRO A 6 -21.02 -34.92 2.23
CA PRO A 6 -20.55 -33.62 1.78
C PRO A 6 -20.65 -33.57 0.26
N THR A 7 -21.51 -32.69 -0.26
CA THR A 7 -21.63 -32.42 -1.68
C THR A 7 -20.24 -32.16 -2.25
N GLN A 8 -19.76 -33.04 -3.14
CA GLN A 8 -18.46 -32.87 -3.78
C GLN A 8 -18.45 -31.51 -4.50
N THR A 9 -17.75 -30.55 -3.93
CA THR A 9 -17.53 -29.25 -4.56
C THR A 9 -16.62 -29.50 -5.77
N GLY A 10 -17.13 -29.22 -6.96
CA GLY A 10 -16.32 -29.26 -8.18
C GLY A 10 -15.07 -28.37 -8.09
N PRO A 11 -14.12 -28.52 -9.02
CA PRO A 11 -12.85 -27.80 -8.97
C PRO A 11 -13.09 -26.28 -8.99
N VAL A 12 -12.38 -25.56 -8.12
CA VAL A 12 -12.40 -24.08 -8.08
C VAL A 12 -11.83 -23.53 -9.38
N ASP A 13 -12.55 -22.64 -10.05
CA ASP A 13 -12.14 -22.05 -11.33
C ASP A 13 -11.54 -20.65 -11.20
N SER A 14 -11.83 -19.93 -10.12
CA SER A 14 -11.45 -18.53 -9.93
C SER A 14 -11.56 -18.11 -8.46
N VAL A 15 -10.77 -17.11 -8.08
CA VAL A 15 -10.79 -16.51 -6.74
C VAL A 15 -11.08 -15.02 -6.86
N LEU A 16 -12.06 -14.54 -6.10
CA LEU A 16 -12.42 -13.14 -5.97
C LEU A 16 -12.30 -12.69 -4.51
N LEU A 17 -11.37 -11.77 -4.24
CA LEU A 17 -11.13 -11.21 -2.91
C LEU A 17 -11.59 -9.74 -2.92
N ILE A 18 -12.61 -9.41 -2.13
CA ILE A 18 -13.21 -8.07 -2.11
C ILE A 18 -12.94 -7.39 -0.77
N ASP A 19 -12.32 -6.22 -0.82
CA ASP A 19 -12.23 -5.27 0.28
C ASP A 19 -13.60 -4.60 0.47
N GLY A 20 -14.42 -5.19 1.34
CA GLY A 20 -15.82 -4.80 1.53
C GLY A 20 -15.99 -3.45 2.24
N ASP A 21 -14.94 -2.90 2.83
CA ASP A 21 -14.98 -1.59 3.48
C ASP A 21 -14.61 -0.44 2.53
N ASN A 22 -13.65 -0.68 1.64
CA ASN A 22 -13.06 0.37 0.82
C ASN A 22 -13.58 0.37 -0.62
N ASP A 23 -13.83 -0.81 -1.19
CA ASP A 23 -14.27 -0.96 -2.57
C ASP A 23 -15.25 -2.14 -2.72
N PRO A 24 -16.48 -2.06 -2.19
CA PRO A 24 -17.43 -3.17 -2.16
C PRO A 24 -18.17 -3.37 -3.50
N HIS A 25 -17.42 -3.41 -4.60
CA HIS A 25 -17.96 -3.54 -5.95
C HIS A 25 -17.56 -4.87 -6.58
N LEU A 26 -18.39 -5.36 -7.48
CA LEU A 26 -18.07 -6.48 -8.35
C LEU A 26 -17.61 -5.91 -9.70
N PRO A 27 -16.46 -6.35 -10.26
CA PRO A 27 -16.07 -5.96 -11.61
C PRO A 27 -17.18 -6.39 -12.59
N PRO A 28 -17.66 -5.49 -13.48
CA PRO A 28 -18.82 -5.78 -14.34
C PRO A 28 -18.65 -7.03 -15.21
N GLU A 29 -17.43 -7.27 -15.68
CA GLU A 29 -17.08 -8.39 -16.57
C GLU A 29 -16.53 -9.62 -15.82
N PHE A 30 -16.64 -9.67 -14.48
CA PHE A 30 -16.12 -10.81 -13.72
C PHE A 30 -17.07 -12.02 -13.87
N PRO A 31 -16.58 -13.17 -14.40
CA PRO A 31 -17.42 -14.34 -14.62
C PRO A 31 -17.69 -15.05 -13.29
N LEU A 32 -18.82 -14.77 -12.65
CA LEU A 32 -19.25 -15.51 -11.46
C LEU A 32 -19.80 -16.88 -11.87
N THR A 33 -19.23 -17.94 -11.29
CA THR A 33 -19.69 -19.32 -11.46
C THR A 33 -19.97 -19.95 -10.08
N PRO A 34 -20.68 -21.08 -10.00
CA PRO A 34 -20.80 -21.85 -8.76
C PRO A 34 -19.46 -22.32 -8.17
N HIS A 35 -18.38 -22.28 -8.95
CA HIS A 35 -17.03 -22.71 -8.55
C HIS A 35 -16.10 -21.55 -8.20
N THR A 36 -16.57 -20.30 -8.31
CA THR A 36 -15.82 -19.12 -7.88
C THR A 36 -15.74 -19.05 -6.36
N VAL A 37 -14.53 -19.01 -5.79
CA VAL A 37 -14.32 -18.71 -4.38
C VAL A 37 -14.42 -17.20 -4.17
N VAL A 38 -15.43 -16.75 -3.42
CA VAL A 38 -15.60 -15.34 -3.08
C VAL A 38 -15.32 -15.12 -1.60
N ARG A 39 -14.45 -14.15 -1.29
CA ARG A 39 -14.18 -13.70 0.08
C ARG A 39 -14.42 -12.20 0.17
N VAL A 40 -15.35 -11.78 1.04
CA VAL A 40 -15.63 -10.37 1.30
C VAL A 40 -15.07 -10.02 2.67
N PHE A 41 -14.03 -9.19 2.71
CA PHE A 41 -13.34 -8.81 3.93
C PHE A 41 -13.98 -7.57 4.53
N LEU A 42 -14.31 -7.64 5.82
CA LEU A 42 -15.03 -6.59 6.54
C LEU A 42 -14.31 -6.26 7.85
N ARG A 43 -14.40 -5.01 8.28
CA ARG A 43 -14.09 -4.57 9.63
C ARG A 43 -15.16 -5.07 10.61
N PRO A 44 -14.85 -5.11 11.92
CA PRO A 44 -15.85 -5.39 12.94
C PRO A 44 -17.08 -4.50 12.74
N GLU A 45 -18.27 -5.09 12.87
CA GLU A 45 -19.57 -4.40 12.81
C GLU A 45 -19.95 -3.87 11.41
N ALA A 46 -19.10 -4.00 10.39
CA ALA A 46 -19.46 -3.73 9.01
C ALA A 46 -20.31 -4.86 8.41
N SER A 47 -21.19 -4.51 7.47
CA SER A 47 -22.04 -5.44 6.74
C SER A 47 -21.77 -5.35 5.24
N ILE A 48 -21.93 -6.47 4.52
CA ILE A 48 -21.87 -6.46 3.05
C ILE A 48 -22.95 -5.52 2.50
N PRO A 49 -22.64 -4.62 1.55
CA PRO A 49 -23.68 -3.83 0.90
C PRO A 49 -24.70 -4.72 0.17
N LYS A 50 -25.99 -4.41 0.33
CA LYS A 50 -27.11 -5.21 -0.21
C LYS A 50 -26.99 -5.53 -1.70
N GLU A 51 -26.43 -4.61 -2.49
CA GLU A 51 -26.23 -4.84 -3.92
C GLU A 51 -25.19 -5.93 -4.19
N LEU A 52 -24.06 -5.89 -3.47
CA LEU A 52 -23.02 -6.91 -3.56
C LEU A 52 -23.56 -8.25 -3.04
N GLU A 53 -24.22 -8.24 -1.88
CA GLU A 53 -24.85 -9.43 -1.29
C GLU A 53 -25.83 -10.10 -2.25
N ARG A 54 -26.66 -9.33 -2.96
CA ARG A 54 -27.57 -9.89 -3.98
C ARG A 54 -26.83 -10.58 -5.13
N LYS A 55 -25.64 -10.10 -5.51
CA LYS A 55 -24.85 -10.65 -6.63
C LYS A 55 -24.05 -11.90 -6.22
N VAL A 56 -23.44 -11.90 -5.04
CA VAL A 56 -22.52 -12.98 -4.61
C VAL A 56 -23.08 -13.90 -3.53
N GLY A 57 -24.15 -13.52 -2.84
CA GLY A 57 -24.68 -14.26 -1.69
C GLY A 57 -25.32 -15.60 -2.03
N ALA A 58 -25.71 -15.82 -3.29
CA ALA A 58 -26.22 -17.10 -3.77
C ALA A 58 -25.10 -18.08 -4.16
N LEU A 59 -23.84 -17.65 -4.20
CA LEU A 59 -22.71 -18.51 -4.58
C LEU A 59 -22.33 -19.43 -3.42
N PRO A 60 -22.18 -20.74 -3.67
CA PRO A 60 -21.94 -21.72 -2.61
C PRO A 60 -20.60 -21.55 -1.89
N LEU A 61 -19.64 -20.87 -2.53
CA LEU A 61 -18.30 -20.62 -2.01
C LEU A 61 -18.08 -19.17 -1.59
N CYS A 62 -19.15 -18.39 -1.37
CA CYS A 62 -19.07 -17.03 -0.84
C CYS A 62 -19.00 -17.02 0.68
N VAL A 63 -18.00 -16.34 1.25
CA VAL A 63 -17.83 -16.19 2.69
C VAL A 63 -17.49 -14.75 3.03
N SER A 64 -18.21 -14.15 3.98
CA SER A 64 -17.79 -12.92 4.63
C SER A 64 -16.74 -13.23 5.70
N VAL A 65 -15.64 -12.49 5.68
CA VAL A 65 -14.55 -12.62 6.63
C VAL A 65 -14.44 -11.32 7.41
N THR A 66 -14.93 -11.35 8.65
CA THR A 66 -14.80 -10.22 9.56
C THR A 66 -13.44 -10.26 10.24
N SER A 67 -12.65 -9.20 10.05
CA SER A 67 -11.39 -9.01 10.76
C SER A 67 -11.63 -8.84 12.27
N PRO A 68 -10.70 -9.32 13.13
CA PRO A 68 -10.82 -9.11 14.57
C PRO A 68 -10.79 -7.61 14.91
N LYS A 69 -11.30 -7.25 16.10
CA LYS A 69 -11.12 -5.89 16.63
C LYS A 69 -9.62 -5.60 16.73
N GLY A 70 -9.12 -4.78 15.81
CA GLY A 70 -7.68 -4.55 15.59
C GLY A 70 -7.40 -3.18 15.02
N GLY A 71 -6.14 -2.95 14.64
CA GLY A 71 -5.70 -1.68 14.05
C GLY A 71 -6.36 -1.38 12.70
N ARG A 72 -6.12 -0.17 12.19
CA ARG A 72 -6.72 0.34 10.93
C ARG A 72 -6.57 -0.60 9.72
N ASN A 73 -5.54 -1.44 9.72
CA ASN A 73 -5.18 -2.33 8.60
C ASN A 73 -5.49 -3.81 8.89
N ALA A 74 -6.36 -4.11 9.87
CA ALA A 74 -6.68 -5.49 10.24
C ALA A 74 -7.35 -6.25 9.08
N ALA A 75 -8.23 -5.59 8.31
CA ALA A 75 -8.87 -6.19 7.14
C ALA A 75 -7.83 -6.52 6.05
N ASP A 76 -6.91 -5.60 5.74
CA ASP A 76 -5.84 -5.80 4.75
C ASP A 76 -4.95 -6.99 5.10
N PHE A 77 -4.61 -7.13 6.39
CA PHE A 77 -3.84 -8.26 6.90
C PHE A 77 -4.59 -9.58 6.73
N VAL A 78 -5.86 -9.64 7.12
CA VAL A 78 -6.68 -10.85 6.99
C VAL A 78 -6.89 -11.21 5.53
N MET A 79 -7.11 -10.22 4.65
CA MET A 79 -7.17 -10.43 3.21
C MET A 79 -5.87 -11.04 2.67
N SER A 80 -4.72 -10.49 3.10
CA SER A 80 -3.40 -11.00 2.72
C SER A 80 -3.15 -12.43 3.20
N LEU A 81 -3.54 -12.74 4.43
CA LEU A 81 -3.46 -14.08 5.00
C LEU A 81 -4.31 -15.07 4.19
N HIS A 82 -5.56 -14.72 3.90
CA HIS A 82 -6.44 -15.58 3.11
C HIS A 82 -5.95 -15.76 1.67
N ALA A 83 -5.41 -14.73 1.04
CA ALA A 83 -4.79 -14.85 -0.28
C ALA A 83 -3.62 -15.85 -0.27
N GLY A 84 -2.76 -15.80 0.75
CA GLY A 84 -1.66 -16.75 0.94
C GLY A 84 -2.13 -18.19 1.17
N VAL A 85 -3.16 -18.39 1.99
CA VAL A 85 -3.76 -19.71 2.23
C VAL A 85 -4.38 -20.28 0.95
N LEU A 86 -5.12 -19.48 0.18
CA LEU A 86 -5.71 -19.90 -1.09
C LEU A 86 -4.62 -20.19 -2.13
N HIS A 87 -3.56 -19.38 -2.16
CA HIS A 87 -2.40 -19.65 -3.01
C HIS A 87 -1.74 -20.99 -2.69
N ALA A 88 -1.63 -21.37 -1.42
CA ALA A 88 -1.00 -22.62 -1.00
C ALA A 88 -1.87 -23.86 -1.28
N THR A 89 -3.20 -23.69 -1.35
CA THR A 89 -4.15 -24.80 -1.43
C THR A 89 -4.72 -25.04 -2.84
N LEU A 90 -4.81 -24.00 -3.67
CA LEU A 90 -5.41 -24.12 -5.01
C LEU A 90 -4.36 -24.41 -6.10
N PRO A 91 -4.73 -25.08 -7.22
CA PRO A 91 -3.84 -25.26 -8.37
C PRO A 91 -3.31 -23.94 -8.93
N LEU A 92 -2.06 -23.89 -9.42
CA LEU A 92 -1.37 -22.65 -9.84
C LEU A 92 -2.11 -21.84 -10.93
N HIS A 93 -2.86 -22.52 -11.79
CA HIS A 93 -3.58 -21.91 -12.92
C HIS A 93 -4.86 -21.17 -12.52
N VAL A 94 -5.34 -21.34 -11.28
CA VAL A 94 -6.56 -20.65 -10.81
C VAL A 94 -6.26 -19.14 -10.68
N PRO A 95 -6.99 -18.27 -11.41
CA PRO A 95 -6.80 -16.83 -11.40
C PRO A 95 -7.34 -16.19 -10.12
N PHE A 96 -6.67 -15.12 -9.69
CA PHE A 96 -7.04 -14.29 -8.55
C PHE A 96 -7.45 -12.90 -9.04
N THR A 97 -8.56 -12.38 -8.56
CA THR A 97 -8.93 -10.97 -8.71
C THR A 97 -9.10 -10.35 -7.34
N LEU A 98 -8.35 -9.29 -7.09
CA LEU A 98 -8.36 -8.53 -5.85
C LEU A 98 -9.08 -7.22 -6.12
N VAL A 99 -10.21 -6.99 -5.46
CA VAL A 99 -11.00 -5.77 -5.56
C VAL A 99 -10.71 -4.91 -4.35
N THR A 100 -9.93 -3.85 -4.55
CA THR A 100 -9.57 -2.91 -3.49
C THR A 100 -9.09 -1.61 -4.10
N HIS A 101 -9.33 -0.52 -3.37
CA HIS A 101 -8.78 0.79 -3.65
C HIS A 101 -7.49 1.07 -2.83
N ASP A 102 -7.08 0.16 -1.95
CA ASP A 102 -5.87 0.34 -1.13
C ASP A 102 -4.59 0.00 -1.92
N LYS A 103 -3.68 0.99 -1.99
CA LYS A 103 -2.38 0.84 -2.67
C LYS A 103 -1.45 -0.15 -1.97
N SER A 104 -1.62 -0.37 -0.68
CA SER A 104 -0.81 -1.34 0.07
C SER A 104 -1.10 -2.78 -0.38
N LEU A 105 -2.33 -3.07 -0.78
CA LEU A 105 -2.74 -4.38 -1.30
C LEU A 105 -2.30 -4.61 -2.76
N ALA A 106 -1.85 -3.57 -3.47
CA ALA A 106 -1.23 -3.74 -4.78
C ALA A 106 0.04 -4.60 -4.71
N ALA A 107 0.80 -4.48 -3.62
CA ALA A 107 2.00 -5.30 -3.39
C ALA A 107 1.66 -6.80 -3.28
N MET A 108 0.49 -7.14 -2.73
CA MET A 108 0.01 -8.53 -2.67
C MET A 108 -0.28 -9.08 -4.07
N ALA A 109 -0.96 -8.32 -4.94
CA ALA A 109 -1.20 -8.73 -6.32
C ALA A 109 0.12 -8.97 -7.07
N GLN A 110 1.09 -8.06 -6.91
CA GLN A 110 2.42 -8.17 -7.50
C GLN A 110 3.18 -9.41 -6.97
N GLU A 111 3.04 -9.71 -5.69
CA GLU A 111 3.69 -10.87 -5.09
C GLU A 111 3.10 -12.18 -5.63
N LEU A 112 1.78 -12.27 -5.77
CA LEU A 112 1.11 -13.41 -6.43
C LEU A 112 1.60 -13.57 -7.88
N GLN A 113 1.73 -12.47 -8.62
CA GLN A 113 2.29 -12.51 -9.99
C GLN A 113 3.75 -12.98 -10.00
N ARG A 114 4.57 -12.50 -9.06
CA ARG A 114 5.98 -12.85 -8.94
C ARG A 114 6.19 -14.36 -8.75
N ILE A 115 5.29 -15.02 -8.03
CA ILE A 115 5.31 -16.47 -7.79
C ILE A 115 4.59 -17.28 -8.89
N GLY A 116 4.22 -16.64 -10.01
CA GLY A 116 3.68 -17.30 -11.20
C GLY A 116 2.16 -17.45 -11.22
N ARG A 117 1.41 -16.76 -10.36
CA ARG A 117 -0.06 -16.74 -10.42
C ARG A 117 -0.56 -15.72 -11.44
N GLN A 118 -1.72 -16.01 -12.02
CA GLN A 118 -2.53 -14.99 -12.69
C GLN A 118 -3.29 -14.20 -11.62
N ALA A 119 -2.81 -13.01 -11.28
CA ALA A 119 -3.50 -12.12 -10.32
C ALA A 119 -3.80 -10.76 -10.96
N LEU A 120 -5.03 -10.28 -10.81
CA LEU A 120 -5.50 -8.98 -11.28
C LEU A 120 -5.88 -8.12 -10.07
N LEU A 121 -5.40 -6.89 -10.05
CA LEU A 121 -5.91 -5.85 -9.15
C LEU A 121 -6.98 -5.05 -9.90
N TRP A 122 -8.18 -4.96 -9.33
CA TRP A 122 -9.28 -4.18 -9.87
C TRP A 122 -9.78 -3.16 -8.84
N THR A 123 -10.21 -2.00 -9.31
CA THR A 123 -10.85 -0.97 -8.48
C THR A 123 -12.00 -0.30 -9.23
N SER A 124 -13.05 0.08 -8.51
CA SER A 124 -14.16 0.87 -9.05
C SER A 124 -13.78 2.33 -9.35
N HIS A 125 -12.58 2.77 -8.93
CA HIS A 125 -12.11 4.14 -9.03
C HIS A 125 -10.76 4.26 -9.76
N PRO A 126 -10.70 3.94 -11.08
CA PRO A 126 -9.44 3.94 -11.84
C PRO A 126 -8.72 5.30 -11.82
N GLU A 127 -9.48 6.39 -11.83
CA GLU A 127 -8.97 7.76 -11.85
C GLU A 127 -8.23 8.18 -10.56
N ARG A 128 -8.54 7.55 -9.42
CA ARG A 128 -7.90 7.89 -8.13
C ARG A 128 -6.56 7.17 -7.94
N GLY A 129 -6.32 6.09 -8.67
CA GLY A 129 -5.10 5.28 -8.59
C GLY A 129 -3.83 6.00 -9.05
N GLY A 130 -3.93 6.91 -10.03
CA GLY A 130 -2.78 7.56 -10.70
C GLY A 130 -2.19 8.81 -10.02
N GLY A 131 -2.85 9.38 -9.03
CA GLY A 131 -2.58 10.76 -8.55
C GLY A 131 -1.50 10.96 -7.48
N GLY A 132 -0.57 10.01 -7.29
CA GLY A 132 0.57 10.19 -6.37
C GLY A 132 1.74 10.97 -6.99
N GLY A 133 1.78 11.06 -8.32
CA GLY A 133 2.66 11.97 -9.01
C GLY A 133 2.11 13.38 -8.89
N ARG A 134 2.65 14.19 -7.97
CA ARG A 134 2.77 15.64 -8.19
C ARG A 134 3.71 15.87 -9.38
N GLY A 135 3.32 15.39 -10.55
CA GLY A 135 3.83 15.85 -11.82
C GLY A 135 3.38 17.29 -11.92
N ARG A 136 4.29 18.22 -11.58
CA ARG A 136 4.27 19.58 -12.11
C ARG A 136 3.71 19.50 -13.53
N SER A 137 2.59 20.15 -13.78
CA SER A 137 2.20 20.56 -15.12
C SER A 137 3.34 21.40 -15.67
N ARG A 138 4.33 20.74 -16.29
CA ARG A 138 5.28 21.38 -17.17
C ARG A 138 4.41 21.95 -18.27
N LYS A 139 4.28 23.29 -18.28
CA LYS A 139 3.86 24.03 -19.46
C LYS A 139 4.55 23.39 -20.68
N PRO A 140 3.83 23.21 -21.81
CA PRO A 140 4.45 22.70 -23.03
C PRO A 140 5.53 23.68 -23.45
N ALA A 141 6.79 23.34 -23.17
CA ALA A 141 7.93 24.01 -23.76
C ALA A 141 7.97 23.56 -25.23
N ALA A 142 8.10 24.55 -26.11
CA ALA A 142 8.11 24.40 -27.55
C ALA A 142 9.02 23.25 -28.02
N GLN A 143 8.53 22.55 -29.04
CA GLN A 143 9.20 21.48 -29.77
C GLN A 143 10.65 21.86 -30.14
N PRO A 144 11.67 21.08 -29.73
CA PRO A 144 12.94 21.07 -30.44
C PRO A 144 12.78 20.20 -31.69
N LYS A 145 13.19 20.78 -32.82
CA LYS A 145 13.20 20.16 -34.14
C LYS A 145 14.01 18.86 -34.15
N ALA A 146 13.52 17.93 -34.96
CA ALA A 146 14.18 16.69 -35.33
C ALA A 146 15.60 16.94 -35.86
N GLN A 147 16.57 16.20 -35.31
CA GLN A 147 17.80 15.87 -36.01
C GLN A 147 17.98 14.36 -36.03
N SER A 148 18.13 13.90 -37.25
CA SER A 148 18.30 12.54 -37.69
C SER A 148 19.77 12.09 -37.61
N SER A 149 19.92 10.77 -37.70
CA SER A 149 21.12 10.03 -38.13
C SER A 149 22.23 9.79 -37.09
N GLY A 150 22.55 8.52 -36.87
CA GLY A 150 23.63 8.12 -35.97
C GLY A 150 23.79 6.61 -35.77
N ARG A 151 23.83 5.86 -36.87
CA ARG A 151 24.08 4.41 -36.95
C ARG A 151 25.50 4.07 -36.45
N ARG A 152 25.66 3.37 -35.31
CA ARG A 152 26.90 2.66 -34.90
C ARG A 152 26.52 1.41 -34.09
N ARG A 153 26.48 0.24 -34.73
CA ARG A 153 27.53 -0.80 -34.83
C ARG A 153 28.00 -1.39 -33.48
N ALA A 154 27.78 -2.70 -33.42
CA ALA A 154 28.21 -3.71 -32.47
C ALA A 154 29.61 -3.52 -31.85
N SER A 155 29.71 -3.82 -30.55
CA SER A 155 30.86 -4.53 -29.99
C SER A 155 30.40 -5.41 -28.82
N SER A 156 30.50 -6.71 -29.04
CA SER A 156 30.47 -7.77 -28.05
C SER A 156 31.66 -7.60 -27.11
N ARG A 157 31.40 -7.37 -25.83
CA ARG A 157 32.43 -7.36 -24.79
C ARG A 157 32.22 -8.56 -23.84
N PRO A 158 33.25 -9.39 -23.61
CA PRO A 158 33.15 -10.59 -22.79
C PRO A 158 32.99 -10.26 -21.30
N LYS A 159 32.23 -11.15 -20.68
CA LYS A 159 31.86 -11.29 -19.26
C LYS A 159 33.09 -11.35 -18.34
N PRO A 160 33.26 -10.43 -17.37
CA PRO A 160 34.19 -10.62 -16.27
C PRO A 160 33.65 -11.64 -15.26
N ALA A 161 34.59 -12.40 -14.71
CA ALA A 161 34.40 -13.50 -13.78
C ALA A 161 33.69 -13.12 -12.48
N ALA A 162 33.03 -14.14 -11.91
CA ALA A 162 32.36 -14.12 -10.63
C ALA A 162 33.28 -13.58 -9.52
N GLN A 163 32.88 -12.46 -8.92
CA GLN A 163 33.35 -12.07 -7.60
C GLN A 163 32.62 -12.90 -6.55
N ALA A 164 33.41 -13.44 -5.62
CA ALA A 164 32.98 -14.26 -4.51
C ALA A 164 31.85 -13.58 -3.70
N ALA A 165 30.89 -14.40 -3.27
CA ALA A 165 29.79 -13.99 -2.42
C ALA A 165 30.32 -13.34 -1.13
N PRO A 166 29.93 -12.10 -0.80
CA PRO A 166 30.14 -11.58 0.55
C PRO A 166 29.30 -12.41 1.52
N ALA A 167 29.94 -12.84 2.61
CA ALA A 167 29.31 -13.53 3.71
C ALA A 167 28.01 -12.83 4.12
N ALA A 168 26.96 -13.62 4.32
CA ALA A 168 25.66 -13.17 4.78
C ALA A 168 25.81 -12.34 6.06
N GLN A 169 25.80 -11.02 5.91
CA GLN A 169 25.63 -10.11 7.03
C GLN A 169 24.24 -10.38 7.59
N ALA A 170 24.17 -10.75 8.87
CA ALA A 170 22.93 -10.90 9.60
C ALA A 170 22.04 -9.65 9.36
N PRO A 171 20.72 -9.81 9.15
CA PRO A 171 19.84 -8.68 8.88
C PRO A 171 20.02 -7.65 9.98
N ALA A 172 20.54 -6.47 9.59
CA ALA A 172 20.75 -5.36 10.50
C ALA A 172 19.40 -5.06 11.16
N GLN A 173 19.31 -5.29 12.47
CA GLN A 173 18.11 -4.92 13.21
C GLN A 173 17.86 -3.44 12.97
N PRO A 174 16.61 -3.03 12.68
CA PRO A 174 16.29 -1.63 12.47
C PRO A 174 16.58 -0.89 13.78
N SER A 175 17.75 -0.25 13.85
CA SER A 175 18.15 0.54 15.00
C SER A 175 17.08 1.61 15.19
N SER A 176 16.35 1.52 16.31
CA SER A 176 15.36 2.51 16.69
C SER A 176 16.05 3.87 16.71
N ARG A 177 15.67 4.76 15.80
CA ARG A 177 16.25 6.11 15.75
C ARG A 177 15.94 6.80 17.06
N SER A 178 16.95 7.41 17.67
CA SER A 178 16.76 8.19 18.89
C SER A 178 15.79 9.36 18.64
N LEU A 179 15.13 9.84 19.69
CA LEU A 179 14.26 11.02 19.60
C LEU A 179 15.00 12.23 19.03
N SER A 180 16.26 12.41 19.46
CA SER A 180 17.11 13.52 19.03
C SER A 180 17.46 13.43 17.54
N ASP A 181 17.74 12.22 17.02
CA ASP A 181 17.98 12.02 15.59
C ASP A 181 16.74 12.30 14.75
N ALA A 182 15.56 11.87 15.24
CA ALA A 182 14.28 12.13 14.58
C ALA A 182 13.99 13.64 14.54
N ALA A 183 14.19 14.36 15.65
CA ALA A 183 14.01 15.80 15.72
C ALA A 183 15.01 16.55 14.83
N ALA A 184 16.31 16.19 14.86
CA ALA A 184 17.32 16.82 14.01
C ALA A 184 17.06 16.59 12.52
N ALA A 185 16.61 15.39 12.13
CA ALA A 185 16.21 15.10 10.76
C ALA A 185 14.99 15.94 10.33
N TYR A 186 14.01 16.10 11.21
CA TYR A 186 12.84 16.92 10.94
C TYR A 186 13.17 18.42 10.89
N ALA A 187 14.07 18.91 11.74
CA ALA A 187 14.56 20.30 11.73
C ALA A 187 15.21 20.66 10.37
N ARG A 188 16.11 19.80 9.86
CA ARG A 188 16.72 19.97 8.53
C ARG A 188 15.66 20.07 7.43
N ARG A 189 14.59 19.30 7.56
CA ARG A 189 13.48 19.34 6.61
C ARG A 189 12.71 20.65 6.70
N LEU A 190 12.34 21.09 7.90
CA LEU A 190 11.64 22.36 8.09
C LEU A 190 12.40 23.53 7.45
N ALA A 191 13.72 23.55 7.58
CA ALA A 191 14.58 24.56 6.95
C ALA A 191 14.53 24.54 5.41
N SER A 192 14.22 23.40 4.79
CA SER A 192 14.16 23.22 3.33
C SER A 192 12.78 23.47 2.71
N VAL A 193 11.72 23.54 3.53
CA VAL A 193 10.34 23.69 3.06
C VAL A 193 10.04 25.16 2.81
N LYS A 194 9.54 25.48 1.61
CA LYS A 194 9.19 26.86 1.20
C LYS A 194 8.13 27.48 2.13
N ASP A 195 7.11 26.70 2.49
CA ASP A 195 5.96 27.16 3.28
C ASP A 195 5.79 26.23 4.51
N PRO A 196 6.51 26.50 5.62
CA PRO A 196 6.42 25.66 6.80
C PRO A 196 5.04 25.78 7.48
N PRO A 197 4.59 24.78 8.25
CA PRO A 197 3.31 24.82 8.95
C PRO A 197 3.24 26.00 9.92
N GLY A 198 2.40 27.00 9.64
CA GLY A 198 2.30 28.21 10.48
C GLY A 198 1.48 28.06 11.76
N ARG A 199 0.84 26.91 12.00
CA ARG A 199 -0.02 26.63 13.15
C ARG A 199 0.39 25.34 13.85
N LEU A 200 0.35 25.33 15.18
CA LEU A 200 0.73 24.19 16.03
C LEU A 200 0.02 22.89 15.65
N LYS A 201 -1.31 22.95 15.46
CA LYS A 201 -2.11 21.77 15.06
C LYS A 201 -1.63 21.18 13.73
N THR A 202 -1.32 22.03 12.75
CA THR A 202 -0.81 21.60 11.44
C THR A 202 0.60 21.03 11.57
N LEU A 203 1.43 21.61 12.43
CA LEU A 203 2.78 21.12 12.70
C LEU A 203 2.76 19.73 13.34
N LEU A 204 1.97 19.50 14.38
CA LEU A 204 1.86 18.18 15.04
C LEU A 204 1.40 17.10 14.06
N ASN A 205 0.46 17.44 13.18
CA ASN A 205 -0.01 16.51 12.16
C ASN A 205 1.07 16.26 11.08
N ASP A 206 1.86 17.28 10.70
CA ASP A 206 2.99 17.11 9.80
C ASP A 206 4.08 16.24 10.43
N ILE A 207 4.43 16.47 11.71
CA ILE A 207 5.37 15.64 12.49
C ILE A 207 4.91 14.18 12.50
N LYS A 208 3.65 13.92 12.88
CA LYS A 208 3.08 12.56 12.93
C LYS A 208 3.22 11.83 11.60
N ASN A 209 3.00 12.52 10.49
CA ASN A 209 3.05 11.93 9.16
C ASN A 209 4.48 11.73 8.62
N ARG A 210 5.49 12.38 9.22
CA ARG A 210 6.81 12.55 8.58
C ARG A 210 8.02 12.21 9.43
N ALA A 211 7.95 12.37 10.75
CA ALA A 211 9.02 11.99 11.67
C ALA A 211 9.06 10.46 11.92
N GLY A 212 8.05 9.73 11.45
CA GLY A 212 7.89 8.29 11.69
C GLY A 212 7.06 8.02 12.95
N SER A 213 6.51 6.81 13.06
CA SER A 213 5.58 6.40 14.12
C SER A 213 6.24 6.08 15.46
N SER A 214 7.56 6.18 15.56
CA SER A 214 8.31 5.68 16.73
C SER A 214 8.26 6.61 17.95
N HIS A 215 7.91 7.89 17.77
CA HIS A 215 7.91 8.90 18.84
C HIS A 215 6.61 9.71 18.84
N ALA A 216 6.17 10.12 20.02
CA ALA A 216 5.01 11.01 20.15
C ALA A 216 5.30 12.37 19.49
N PRO A 217 4.37 12.94 18.68
CA PRO A 217 4.59 14.22 18.01
C PRO A 217 4.95 15.38 18.96
N GLU A 218 4.39 15.36 20.16
CA GLU A 218 4.63 16.34 21.21
C GLU A 218 6.07 16.28 21.73
N ALA A 219 6.62 15.07 21.89
CA ALA A 219 8.01 14.87 22.31
C ALA A 219 8.99 15.39 21.25
N VAL A 220 8.69 15.15 19.96
CA VAL A 220 9.49 15.71 18.86
C VAL A 220 9.39 17.23 18.82
N LEU A 221 8.20 17.80 19.10
CA LEU A 221 8.01 19.25 19.17
C LEU A 221 8.85 19.90 20.28
N GLU A 222 8.86 19.32 21.48
CA GLU A 222 9.67 19.83 22.59
C GLU A 222 11.18 19.75 22.27
N GLU A 223 11.62 18.66 21.65
CA GLU A 223 13.01 18.52 21.20
C GLU A 223 13.37 19.55 20.11
N LEU A 224 12.45 19.87 19.18
CA LEU A 224 12.66 20.93 18.18
C LEU A 224 12.78 22.32 18.81
N LYS A 225 12.02 22.61 19.87
CA LYS A 225 12.16 23.85 20.65
C LYS A 225 13.52 23.89 21.36
N ARG A 226 13.93 22.77 21.97
CA ARG A 226 15.23 22.62 22.65
C ARG A 226 16.41 22.83 21.70
N LEU A 227 16.29 22.38 20.45
CA LEU A 227 17.29 22.61 19.38
C LEU A 227 17.27 24.03 18.81
N GLY A 228 16.33 24.89 19.23
CA GLY A 228 16.19 26.24 18.67
C GLY A 228 15.72 26.27 17.21
N ALA A 229 15.18 25.16 16.70
CA ALA A 229 14.74 25.08 15.30
C ALA A 229 13.41 25.84 15.06
N LEU A 230 12.60 26.01 16.11
CA LEU A 230 11.34 26.74 16.05
C LEU A 230 10.93 27.32 17.40
N SER A 231 10.00 28.27 17.38
CA SER A 231 9.25 28.75 18.55
C SER A 231 7.75 28.73 18.27
N VAL A 232 6.93 28.49 19.29
CA VAL A 232 5.47 28.55 19.22
C VAL A 232 4.98 29.65 20.17
N ASP A 233 4.17 30.58 19.67
CA ASP A 233 3.58 31.64 20.51
C ASP A 233 2.32 31.15 21.25
N GLU A 234 1.80 31.98 22.16
CA GLU A 234 0.58 31.70 22.94
C GLU A 234 -0.67 31.49 22.05
N ASN A 235 -0.66 32.04 20.83
CA ASN A 235 -1.72 31.88 19.84
C ASN A 235 -1.54 30.62 18.96
N GLY A 236 -0.56 29.77 19.30
CA GLY A 236 -0.22 28.55 18.57
C GLY A 236 0.35 28.81 17.17
N ARG A 237 0.91 30.00 16.90
CA ARG A 237 1.63 30.27 15.65
C ARG A 237 3.08 29.79 15.76
N VAL A 238 3.56 29.18 14.70
CA VAL A 238 4.90 28.60 14.62
C VAL A 238 5.81 29.54 13.84
N LYS A 239 6.98 29.87 14.40
CA LYS A 239 8.08 30.54 13.71
C LYS A 239 9.25 29.56 13.61
N VAL A 240 9.71 29.29 12.39
CA VAL A 240 10.86 28.40 12.12
C VAL A 240 12.11 29.26 11.98
N PHE A 241 13.19 28.86 12.65
CA PHE A 241 14.49 29.50 12.53
C PHE A 241 15.39 28.68 11.60
N GLN A 242 16.15 29.36 10.74
CA GLN A 242 17.17 28.68 9.95
C GLN A 242 18.40 28.46 10.84
N PRO A 243 18.95 27.24 10.90
CA PRO A 243 20.19 27.02 11.62
C PRO A 243 21.28 27.91 11.00
N THR A 244 21.91 28.73 11.82
CA THR A 244 23.12 29.46 11.43
C THR A 244 24.19 28.43 11.09
N LYS A 245 24.68 28.48 9.85
CA LYS A 245 25.74 27.60 9.35
C LYS A 245 27.02 27.74 10.15
#